data_AF-A0A7V8E0S3-F1
#
_entry.id   AF-A0A7V8E0S3-F1
#
_cell.length_a   1.000
_cell.length_b   1.000
_cell.length_c   1.000
_cell.angle_alpha   90.00
_cell.angle_beta   90.00
_cell.angle_gamma   90.00
#
_symmetry.space_group_name_H-M   'P 1'
#
loop_
_entity.id
_entity.type
_entity.pdbx_description
1 polymer ?
#
loop_
_entity_poly.entity_id
_entity_poly.type
_entity_poly.pdbx_seq_one_letter_code
_entity_poly.pdbx_strand_id
1 'polypeptide(L)'
;MSVRFGSSRLSWYGIVLLCSAAAVVYGIIHDQITARVCVEYFTIAHPPLVNSDSPTVLGFAFGAAATWWVGALLGVVLATCCEAGPWPRIPPRDLMKPILILLGAMAVLATSAGFIGYHVGIGREQTDWWIYEGIPEIRMARFSADAWAHLASYAFGALGGVVLSTWALLRRHKLAHPASATAATP
;
A
#
# COMPACT_ATOMS: atom_id res chain seq x y z
N MET A 1 -29.14 21.37 7.88
CA MET A 1 -27.90 20.58 7.69
C MET A 1 -26.76 21.54 7.37
N SER A 2 -25.96 21.94 8.35
CA SER A 2 -24.92 22.96 8.14
C SER A 2 -23.75 22.36 7.35
N VAL A 3 -23.60 22.76 6.09
CA VAL A 3 -22.41 22.43 5.30
C VAL A 3 -21.24 23.20 5.91
N ARG A 4 -20.43 22.54 6.75
CA ARG A 4 -19.19 23.11 7.26
C ARG A 4 -18.22 23.25 6.09
N PHE A 5 -18.06 24.46 5.58
CA PHE A 5 -16.97 24.86 4.69
C PHE A 5 -15.67 24.89 5.49
N GLY A 6 -15.11 23.72 5.80
CA GLY A 6 -13.70 23.63 6.16
C GLY A 6 -12.86 24.11 4.97
N SER A 7 -11.77 24.85 5.24
CA SER A 7 -10.89 25.35 4.18
C SER A 7 -10.44 24.20 3.29
N SER A 8 -10.61 24.33 1.96
CA SER A 8 -10.29 23.28 0.98
C SER A 8 -8.88 22.74 1.16
N ARG A 9 -7.92 23.64 1.37
CA ARG A 9 -6.51 23.31 1.52
C ARG A 9 -6.26 22.33 2.68
N LEU A 10 -6.92 22.51 3.83
CA LEU A 10 -6.72 21.64 4.99
C LEU A 10 -7.21 20.21 4.73
N SER A 11 -8.29 20.07 3.98
CA SER A 11 -8.81 18.75 3.60
C SER A 11 -7.86 18.04 2.64
N TRP A 12 -7.33 18.75 1.64
CA TRP A 12 -6.44 18.17 0.63
C TRP A 12 -5.14 17.65 1.26
N TYR A 13 -4.48 18.49 2.08
CA TYR A 13 -3.30 18.08 2.82
C TYR A 13 -3.60 16.95 3.80
N GLY A 14 -4.79 16.96 4.42
CA GLY A 14 -5.25 15.89 5.29
C GLY A 14 -5.35 14.53 4.58
N ILE A 15 -5.77 14.50 3.32
CA ILE A 15 -5.82 13.26 2.52
C ILE A 15 -4.41 12.76 2.20
N VAL A 16 -3.51 13.65 1.76
CA VAL A 16 -2.11 13.28 1.46
C VAL A 16 -1.41 12.74 2.71
N LEU A 17 -1.56 13.41 3.84
CA LEU A 17 -1.00 12.97 5.12
C LEU A 17 -1.60 11.64 5.57
N LEU A 18 -2.92 11.46 5.43
CA LEU A 18 -3.59 10.19 5.74
C LEU A 18 -3.03 9.04 4.90
N CYS A 19 -2.91 9.22 3.58
CA CYS A 19 -2.36 8.20 2.69
C CYS A 19 -0.88 7.89 2.99
N SER A 20 -0.07 8.93 3.26
CA SER A 20 1.35 8.77 3.62
C SER A 20 1.51 8.01 4.94
N ALA A 21 0.77 8.41 5.98
CA ALA A 21 0.80 7.75 7.28
C ALA A 21 0.29 6.30 7.20
N ALA A 22 -0.79 6.06 6.44
CA ALA A 22 -1.34 4.74 6.22
C ALA A 22 -0.33 3.82 5.50
N ALA A 23 0.37 4.33 4.48
CA ALA A 23 1.41 3.60 3.78
C ALA A 23 2.61 3.27 4.69
N VAL A 24 3.07 4.23 5.50
CA VAL A 24 4.15 4.01 6.48
C VAL A 24 3.79 2.97 7.52
N VAL A 25 2.58 3.07 8.10
CA VAL A 25 2.13 2.10 9.11
C VAL A 25 2.03 0.70 8.49
N TYR A 26 1.46 0.59 7.30
CA TYR A 26 1.39 -0.68 6.58
C TYR A 26 2.79 -1.22 6.26
N GLY A 27 3.68 -0.39 5.71
CA GLY A 27 5.04 -0.77 5.35
C GLY A 27 5.85 -1.24 6.54
N ILE A 28 5.80 -0.54 7.66
CA ILE A 28 6.45 -0.98 8.90
C ILE A 28 5.90 -2.34 9.33
N ILE A 29 4.57 -2.52 9.40
CA ILE A 29 3.98 -3.79 9.83
C ILE A 29 4.37 -4.93 8.88
N HIS A 30 4.29 -4.70 7.57
CA HIS A 30 4.66 -5.65 6.53
C HIS A 30 6.14 -6.05 6.67
N ASP A 31 7.02 -5.07 6.77
CA ASP A 31 8.46 -5.29 6.81
C ASP A 31 8.94 -5.86 8.15
N GLN A 32 8.22 -5.61 9.25
CA GLN A 32 8.47 -6.35 10.50
C GLN A 32 8.19 -7.85 10.31
N ILE A 33 7.20 -8.24 9.52
CA ILE A 33 6.90 -9.64 9.26
C ILE A 33 7.94 -10.23 8.30
N THR A 34 8.16 -9.59 7.15
CA THR A 34 9.04 -10.12 6.09
C THR A 34 10.51 -10.11 6.51
N ALA A 35 11.01 -9.11 7.25
CA ALA A 35 12.40 -9.15 7.76
C ALA A 35 12.67 -10.33 8.71
N ARG A 36 11.63 -10.94 9.30
CA ARG A 36 11.75 -12.17 10.11
C ARG A 36 11.64 -13.45 9.30
N VAL A 37 11.14 -13.35 8.06
CA VAL A 37 11.15 -14.42 7.08
C VAL A 37 12.52 -14.51 6.42
N CYS A 38 13.04 -13.40 5.87
CA CYS A 38 14.37 -13.37 5.24
C CYS A 38 15.08 -12.02 5.41
N VAL A 39 16.05 -11.94 6.32
CA VAL A 39 16.90 -10.73 6.49
C VAL A 39 17.76 -10.43 5.26
N GLU A 40 18.16 -11.45 4.50
CA GLU A 40 18.94 -11.31 3.26
C GLU A 40 18.17 -10.56 2.18
N TYR A 41 16.85 -10.62 2.20
CA TYR A 41 16.02 -9.80 1.31
C TYR A 41 16.36 -8.31 1.50
N PHE A 42 16.60 -7.87 2.73
CA PHE A 42 16.87 -6.47 3.06
C PHE A 42 18.36 -6.10 3.00
N THR A 43 19.25 -7.04 3.30
CA THR A 43 20.68 -6.79 3.47
C THR A 43 21.53 -7.11 2.25
N ILE A 44 21.06 -8.00 1.38
CA ILE A 44 21.77 -8.42 0.16
C ILE A 44 21.05 -7.90 -1.09
N ALA A 45 19.74 -8.12 -1.20
CA ALA A 45 18.99 -7.76 -2.41
C ALA A 45 18.64 -6.27 -2.52
N HIS A 46 18.98 -5.45 -1.51
CA HIS A 46 18.76 -4.01 -1.52
C HIS A 46 20.02 -3.25 -1.08
N PRO A 47 20.24 -2.03 -1.60
CA PRO A 47 21.26 -1.13 -1.06
C PRO A 47 21.06 -0.92 0.45
N PRO A 48 22.13 -1.00 1.26
CA PRO A 48 22.02 -0.86 2.72
C PRO A 48 21.41 0.49 3.12
N LEU A 49 20.27 0.45 3.80
CA LEU A 49 19.62 1.66 4.35
C LEU A 49 20.12 1.98 5.76
N VAL A 50 20.41 0.94 6.55
CA VAL A 50 20.88 1.01 7.94
C VAL A 50 21.93 -0.06 8.16
N ASN A 51 22.96 0.24 8.95
CA ASN A 51 24.01 -0.72 9.28
C ASN A 51 23.58 -1.62 10.45
N SER A 52 22.65 -2.54 10.20
CA SER A 52 22.10 -3.44 11.21
C SER A 52 21.41 -4.65 10.56
N ASP A 53 21.70 -5.85 11.06
CA ASP A 53 21.00 -7.08 10.67
C ASP A 53 19.79 -7.40 11.56
N SER A 54 19.49 -6.56 12.55
CA SER A 54 18.31 -6.73 13.40
C SER A 54 17.03 -6.62 12.57
N PRO A 55 16.18 -7.67 12.52
CA PRO A 55 14.91 -7.63 11.78
C PRO A 55 13.99 -6.49 12.23
N THR A 56 14.08 -6.12 13.51
CA THR A 56 13.28 -5.02 14.05
C THR A 56 13.73 -3.68 13.48
N VAL A 57 15.04 -3.42 13.45
CA VAL A 57 15.58 -2.17 12.92
C VAL A 57 15.34 -2.09 11.42
N LEU A 58 15.58 -3.19 10.70
CA LEU A 58 15.33 -3.28 9.26
C LEU A 58 13.87 -3.01 8.93
N GLY A 59 12.92 -3.69 9.60
CA GLY A 59 11.50 -3.50 9.32
C GLY A 59 10.98 -2.09 9.61
N PHE A 60 11.54 -1.39 10.60
CA PHE A 60 11.19 0.03 10.83
C PHE A 60 11.78 0.94 9.75
N ALA A 61 13.07 0.75 9.43
CA ALA A 61 13.78 1.61 8.50
C ALA A 61 13.25 1.46 7.06
N PHE A 62 13.21 0.24 6.54
CA PHE A 62 12.73 -0.04 5.19
C PHE A 62 11.23 0.24 5.07
N GLY A 63 10.43 -0.24 6.04
CA GLY A 63 9.00 -0.09 6.00
C GLY A 63 8.55 1.37 5.94
N ALA A 64 9.22 2.26 6.66
CA ALA A 64 8.96 3.69 6.57
C ALA A 64 9.54 4.32 5.29
N ALA A 65 10.83 4.11 5.01
CA ALA A 65 11.55 4.78 3.92
C ALA A 65 11.01 4.41 2.54
N ALA A 66 10.63 3.14 2.34
CA ALA A 66 10.13 2.64 1.07
C ALA A 66 8.71 3.12 0.75
N THR A 67 7.89 3.44 1.77
CA THR A 67 6.44 3.59 1.57
C THR A 67 5.90 5.01 1.72
N TRP A 68 6.58 5.90 2.47
CA TRP A 68 6.04 7.24 2.74
C TRP A 68 5.77 8.04 1.46
N TRP A 69 6.71 8.01 0.50
CA TRP A 69 6.62 8.79 -0.73
C TRP A 69 5.62 8.19 -1.72
N VAL A 70 5.44 6.86 -1.69
CA VAL A 70 4.39 6.16 -2.45
C VAL A 70 3.02 6.57 -1.91
N GLY A 71 2.84 6.56 -0.59
CA GLY A 71 1.63 7.03 0.07
C GLY A 71 1.34 8.51 -0.23
N ALA A 72 2.37 9.35 -0.28
CA ALA A 72 2.24 10.75 -0.67
C ALA A 72 1.78 10.89 -2.13
N LEU A 73 2.42 10.17 -3.07
CA LEU A 73 2.07 10.20 -4.50
C LEU A 73 0.62 9.76 -4.73
N LEU A 74 0.22 8.61 -4.19
CA LEU A 74 -1.16 8.12 -4.29
C LEU A 74 -2.13 9.06 -3.56
N GLY A 75 -1.71 9.64 -2.44
CA GLY A 75 -2.47 10.64 -1.70
C GLY A 75 -2.75 11.90 -2.51
N VAL A 76 -1.79 12.40 -3.29
CA VAL A 76 -1.96 13.56 -4.18
C VAL A 76 -3.03 13.27 -5.23
N VAL A 77 -2.98 12.07 -5.85
CA VAL A 77 -3.97 11.64 -6.83
C VAL A 77 -5.36 11.56 -6.19
N LEU A 78 -5.48 10.85 -5.06
CA LEU A 78 -6.75 10.68 -4.36
C LEU A 78 -7.32 12.01 -3.86
N ALA A 79 -6.49 12.89 -3.29
CA ALA A 79 -6.90 14.21 -2.82
C ALA A 79 -7.43 15.07 -3.96
N THR A 80 -6.79 15.02 -5.13
CA THR A 80 -7.27 15.68 -6.34
C THR A 80 -8.63 15.11 -6.77
N CYS A 81 -8.78 13.79 -6.80
CA CYS A 81 -10.06 13.13 -7.09
C CYS A 81 -11.16 13.48 -6.07
N CYS A 82 -10.83 13.68 -4.80
CA CYS A 82 -11.77 14.01 -3.74
C CYS A 82 -12.20 15.47 -3.72
N GLU A 83 -11.40 16.39 -4.28
CA GLU A 83 -11.61 17.83 -4.09
C GLU A 83 -11.70 18.68 -5.34
N ALA A 84 -11.08 18.27 -6.45
CA ALA A 84 -11.05 19.08 -7.67
C ALA A 84 -12.44 19.17 -8.32
N GLY A 85 -12.74 20.31 -8.94
CA GLY A 85 -13.99 20.50 -9.68
C GLY A 85 -15.23 20.79 -8.81
N PRO A 86 -16.42 20.83 -9.43
CA PRO A 86 -17.64 21.38 -8.81
C PRO A 86 -18.42 20.41 -7.91
N TRP A 87 -18.13 19.11 -7.95
CA TRP A 87 -18.89 18.12 -7.17
C TRP A 87 -18.61 18.19 -5.66
N PRO A 88 -19.53 17.69 -4.81
CA PRO A 88 -19.33 17.64 -3.36
C PRO A 88 -18.00 17.00 -2.99
N ARG A 89 -17.29 17.56 -2.01
CA ARG A 89 -15.97 17.05 -1.58
C ARG A 89 -16.10 15.84 -0.65
N ILE A 90 -15.10 14.96 -0.65
CA ILE A 90 -15.00 13.86 0.31
C ILE A 90 -13.94 14.23 1.37
N PRO A 91 -14.31 14.36 2.66
CA PRO A 91 -13.33 14.68 3.70
C PRO A 91 -12.45 13.47 4.05
N PRO A 92 -11.23 13.67 4.59
CA PRO A 92 -10.30 12.59 4.92
C PRO A 92 -10.89 11.48 5.81
N ARG A 93 -11.73 11.84 6.78
CA ARG A 93 -12.39 10.88 7.68
C ARG A 93 -13.26 9.84 6.93
N ASP A 94 -13.84 10.22 5.80
CA ASP A 94 -14.69 9.34 4.99
C ASP A 94 -13.84 8.36 4.15
N LEU A 95 -12.53 8.60 4.06
CA LEU A 95 -11.54 7.74 3.38
C LEU A 95 -10.90 6.71 4.31
N MET A 96 -11.01 6.86 5.63
CA MET A 96 -10.39 5.93 6.59
C MET A 96 -10.83 4.48 6.36
N LYS A 97 -12.15 4.23 6.30
CA LYS A 97 -12.68 2.89 6.09
C LYS A 97 -12.21 2.25 4.77
N PRO A 98 -12.35 2.88 3.59
CA PRO A 98 -11.91 2.25 2.35
C PRO A 98 -10.38 2.08 2.27
N ILE A 99 -9.58 2.98 2.86
CA ILE A 99 -8.13 2.80 2.97
C ILE A 99 -7.81 1.57 3.82
N LEU A 100 -8.44 1.43 5.00
CA LEU A 100 -8.22 0.26 5.87
C LEU A 100 -8.64 -1.06 5.20
N ILE A 101 -9.74 -1.06 4.43
CA ILE A 101 -10.16 -2.22 3.64
C ILE A 101 -9.09 -2.56 2.60
N LEU A 102 -8.57 -1.57 1.88
CA LEU A 102 -7.51 -1.77 0.91
C LEU A 102 -6.25 -2.36 1.56
N LEU A 103 -5.78 -1.78 2.66
CA LEU A 103 -4.60 -2.27 3.38
C LEU A 103 -4.79 -3.70 3.89
N GLY A 104 -5.98 -4.03 4.41
CA GLY A 104 -6.32 -5.38 4.83
C GLY A 104 -6.32 -6.38 3.67
N ALA A 105 -6.91 -6.01 2.53
CA ALA A 105 -6.90 -6.83 1.31
C ALA A 105 -5.47 -7.05 0.80
N MET A 106 -4.65 -6.00 0.77
CA MET A 106 -3.23 -6.10 0.40
C MET A 106 -2.47 -7.05 1.34
N ALA A 107 -2.68 -6.96 2.65
CA ALA A 107 -2.02 -7.86 3.61
C ALA A 107 -2.36 -9.34 3.36
N VAL A 108 -3.63 -9.65 3.08
CA VAL A 108 -4.08 -11.01 2.75
C VAL A 108 -3.42 -11.49 1.46
N LEU A 109 -3.47 -10.68 0.40
CA LEU A 109 -2.91 -11.03 -0.90
C LEU A 109 -1.39 -11.19 -0.86
N ALA A 110 -0.68 -10.32 -0.15
CA ALA A 110 0.76 -10.41 0.05
C ALA A 110 1.14 -11.66 0.85
N THR A 111 0.37 -12.01 1.88
CA THR A 111 0.57 -13.25 2.64
C THR A 111 0.38 -14.47 1.76
N SER A 112 -0.71 -14.53 0.98
CA SER A 112 -0.96 -15.62 0.03
C SER A 112 0.14 -15.73 -1.03
N ALA A 113 0.58 -14.62 -1.59
CA ALA A 113 1.69 -14.57 -2.54
C ALA A 113 2.99 -15.06 -1.90
N GLY A 114 3.27 -14.70 -0.66
CA GLY A 114 4.44 -15.18 0.09
C GLY A 114 4.42 -16.70 0.29
N PHE A 115 3.26 -17.30 0.62
CA PHE A 115 3.14 -18.76 0.68
C PHE A 115 3.40 -19.43 -0.65
N ILE A 116 2.85 -18.89 -1.74
CA ILE A 116 3.10 -19.39 -3.10
C ILE A 116 4.60 -19.27 -3.44
N GLY A 117 5.18 -18.09 -3.19
CA GLY A 117 6.60 -17.80 -3.39
C GLY A 117 7.51 -18.75 -2.61
N TYR A 118 7.15 -19.08 -1.37
CA TYR A 118 7.86 -20.06 -0.56
C TYR A 118 7.92 -21.42 -1.26
N HIS A 119 6.77 -21.95 -1.67
CA HIS A 119 6.70 -23.25 -2.35
C HIS A 119 7.42 -23.26 -3.70
N VAL A 120 7.33 -22.17 -4.46
CA VAL A 120 8.06 -22.00 -5.72
C VAL A 120 9.58 -21.97 -5.50
N GLY A 121 10.04 -21.47 -4.35
CA GLY A 121 11.46 -21.38 -4.02
C GLY A 121 12.08 -22.64 -3.40
N ILE A 122 11.29 -23.66 -3.05
CA ILE A 122 11.83 -24.93 -2.53
C ILE A 122 12.61 -25.64 -3.63
N GLY A 123 13.85 -26.04 -3.34
CA GLY A 123 14.70 -26.79 -4.26
C GLY A 123 15.16 -25.99 -5.48
N ARG A 124 15.00 -24.66 -5.47
CA ARG A 124 15.62 -23.79 -6.47
C ARG A 124 17.05 -23.49 -6.08
N GLU A 125 17.96 -23.75 -7.02
CA GLU A 125 19.33 -23.26 -6.97
C GLU A 125 19.36 -21.75 -7.26
N GLN A 126 20.48 -21.09 -6.94
CA GLN A 126 20.72 -19.73 -7.41
C GLN A 126 20.60 -19.71 -8.94
N THR A 127 19.60 -19.02 -9.45
CA THR A 127 19.51 -18.73 -10.89
C THR A 127 20.40 -17.53 -11.22
N ASP A 128 20.76 -17.35 -12.49
CA ASP A 128 21.54 -16.19 -12.99
C ASP A 128 20.84 -14.83 -12.79
N TRP A 129 19.69 -14.79 -12.14
CA TRP A 129 19.02 -13.54 -11.84
C TRP A 129 19.77 -12.84 -10.71
N TRP A 130 20.29 -11.64 -11.01
CA TRP A 130 21.05 -10.78 -10.11
C TRP A 130 20.43 -10.60 -8.71
N ILE A 131 19.11 -10.73 -8.58
CA ILE A 131 18.38 -10.61 -7.31
C ILE A 131 18.69 -11.76 -6.33
N TYR A 132 19.16 -12.90 -6.84
CA TYR A 132 19.52 -14.08 -6.05
C TYR A 132 21.02 -14.20 -5.79
N GLU A 133 21.84 -13.32 -6.35
CA GLU A 133 23.29 -13.34 -6.19
C GLU A 133 23.65 -13.14 -4.71
N GLY A 134 24.46 -14.05 -4.16
CA GLY A 134 24.85 -14.01 -2.75
C GLY A 134 23.81 -14.56 -1.75
N ILE A 135 22.60 -14.94 -2.18
CA ILE A 135 21.58 -15.54 -1.31
C ILE A 135 21.87 -17.04 -1.10
N PRO A 136 22.15 -17.52 0.13
CA PRO A 136 22.41 -18.94 0.36
C PRO A 136 21.23 -19.81 -0.11
N GLU A 137 21.50 -20.93 -0.79
CA GLU A 137 20.46 -21.82 -1.34
C GLU A 137 19.44 -22.26 -0.28
N ILE A 138 19.90 -22.53 0.95
CA ILE A 138 19.04 -22.91 2.08
C ILE A 138 18.01 -21.83 2.44
N ARG A 139 18.23 -20.57 2.03
CA ARG A 139 17.33 -19.43 2.25
C ARG A 139 16.49 -19.09 1.03
N MET A 140 16.67 -19.77 -0.11
CA MET A 140 16.00 -19.43 -1.37
C MET A 140 14.47 -19.43 -1.25
N ALA A 141 13.90 -20.42 -0.58
CA ALA A 141 12.45 -20.48 -0.34
C ALA A 141 11.94 -19.28 0.47
N ARG A 142 12.66 -18.87 1.52
CA ARG A 142 12.29 -17.72 2.36
C ARG A 142 12.46 -16.40 1.63
N PHE A 143 13.56 -16.25 0.88
CA PHE A 143 13.79 -15.10 0.02
C PHE A 143 12.69 -14.95 -1.04
N SER A 144 12.33 -16.05 -1.70
CA SER A 144 11.24 -16.07 -2.68
C SER A 144 9.89 -15.70 -2.03
N ALA A 145 9.62 -16.19 -0.82
CA ALA A 145 8.43 -15.79 -0.07
C ALA A 145 8.37 -14.27 0.14
N ASP A 146 9.47 -13.66 0.59
CA ASP A 146 9.53 -12.20 0.78
C ASP A 146 9.40 -11.45 -0.53
N ALA A 147 10.11 -11.85 -1.58
CA ALA A 147 10.05 -11.19 -2.88
C ALA A 147 8.63 -11.19 -3.45
N TRP A 148 7.92 -12.31 -3.35
CA TRP A 148 6.53 -12.42 -3.81
C TRP A 148 5.56 -11.62 -2.94
N ALA A 149 5.75 -11.61 -1.63
CA ALA A 149 4.93 -10.81 -0.72
C ALA A 149 5.06 -9.31 -1.04
N HIS A 150 6.28 -8.80 -1.23
CA HIS A 150 6.51 -7.40 -1.58
C HIS A 150 5.96 -7.06 -2.98
N LEU A 151 6.19 -7.92 -3.98
CA LEU A 151 5.67 -7.71 -5.33
C LEU A 151 4.13 -7.60 -5.31
N ALA A 152 3.46 -8.48 -4.58
CA ALA A 152 2.02 -8.42 -4.40
C ALA A 152 1.59 -7.12 -3.71
N SER A 153 2.24 -6.73 -2.61
CA SER A 153 1.97 -5.46 -1.92
C SER A 153 2.10 -4.25 -2.86
N TYR A 154 3.14 -4.18 -3.68
CA TYR A 154 3.31 -3.09 -4.66
C TYR A 154 2.21 -3.09 -5.73
N ALA A 155 1.94 -4.25 -6.34
CA ALA A 155 0.94 -4.38 -7.39
C ALA A 155 -0.46 -4.01 -6.89
N PHE A 156 -0.88 -4.57 -5.75
CA PHE A 156 -2.21 -4.32 -5.19
C PHE A 156 -2.33 -2.94 -4.53
N GLY A 157 -1.24 -2.37 -4.02
CA GLY A 157 -1.21 -0.98 -3.57
C GLY A 157 -1.44 0.00 -4.72
N ALA A 158 -0.74 -0.18 -5.84
CA ALA A 158 -0.92 0.65 -7.03
C ALA A 158 -2.34 0.50 -7.62
N LEU A 159 -2.80 -0.74 -7.85
CA LEU A 159 -4.14 -1.01 -8.37
C LEU A 159 -5.22 -0.48 -7.41
N GLY A 160 -5.06 -0.71 -6.12
CA GLY A 160 -5.97 -0.22 -5.08
C GLY A 160 -6.07 1.30 -5.06
N GLY A 161 -4.95 2.01 -5.25
CA GLY A 161 -4.94 3.47 -5.38
C GLY A 161 -5.76 3.97 -6.56
N VAL A 162 -5.66 3.31 -7.72
CA VAL A 162 -6.47 3.61 -8.92
C VAL A 162 -7.96 3.34 -8.65
N VAL A 163 -8.29 2.19 -8.07
CA VAL A 163 -9.67 1.80 -7.73
C VAL A 163 -10.28 2.81 -6.75
N LEU A 164 -9.55 3.18 -5.70
CA LEU A 164 -10.02 4.12 -4.69
C LEU A 164 -10.22 5.53 -5.25
N SER A 165 -9.32 5.98 -6.12
CA SER A 165 -9.43 7.28 -6.80
C SER A 165 -10.64 7.32 -7.75
N THR A 166 -10.87 6.23 -8.48
CA THR A 166 -12.04 6.07 -9.35
C THR A 166 -13.33 6.04 -8.53
N TRP A 167 -13.34 5.27 -7.43
CA TRP A 167 -14.46 5.22 -6.50
C TRP A 167 -14.79 6.61 -5.92
N ALA A 168 -13.76 7.41 -5.58
CA ALA A 168 -13.96 8.75 -5.07
C ALA A 168 -14.68 9.64 -6.09
N LEU A 169 -14.26 9.63 -7.36
CA LEU A 169 -14.93 10.35 -8.44
C LEU A 169 -16.38 9.91 -8.61
N LEU A 170 -16.63 8.60 -8.67
CA LEU A 170 -17.98 8.04 -8.82
C LEU A 170 -18.89 8.41 -7.64
N ARG A 171 -18.36 8.37 -6.42
CA ARG A 171 -19.10 8.76 -5.21
C ARG A 171 -19.47 10.24 -5.24
N ARG A 172 -18.54 11.12 -5.64
CA ARG A 172 -18.80 12.57 -5.76
C ARG A 172 -19.86 12.86 -6.81
N HIS A 173 -19.80 12.19 -7.95
CA HIS A 173 -20.81 12.31 -9.00
C HIS A 173 -22.20 11.90 -8.49
N LYS A 174 -22.32 10.76 -7.80
CA LYS A 174 -23.60 10.31 -7.21
C LYS A 174 -24.16 11.30 -6.19
N LEU A 175 -23.30 11.90 -5.36
CA LEU A 175 -23.71 12.92 -4.39
C LEU A 175 -24.17 14.22 -5.06
N ALA A 176 -23.63 14.57 -6.23
CA ALA A 176 -24.05 15.74 -7.00
C ALA A 176 -25.40 15.54 -7.72
N HIS A 177 -25.75 14.30 -8.07
CA HIS A 177 -26.94 13.96 -8.86
C HIS A 177 -27.82 12.90 -8.16
N PRO A 178 -28.48 13.23 -7.04
CA PRO A 178 -29.28 12.27 -6.27
C PRO A 178 -30.55 11.75 -6.98
N ALA A 179 -31.00 12.40 -8.07
CA ALA A 179 -32.31 12.17 -8.68
C ALA A 179 -32.45 10.91 -9.56
N SER A 180 -31.37 10.18 -9.86
CA SER A 180 -31.43 8.96 -10.69
C SER A 180 -31.60 7.65 -9.88
N ALA A 181 -31.67 7.70 -8.55
CA ALA A 181 -31.80 6.52 -7.69
C ALA A 181 -33.24 6.20 -7.23
N THR A 182 -34.19 7.11 -7.44
CA THR A 182 -35.59 6.99 -6.94
C THR A 182 -36.61 6.53 -7.99
N ALA A 183 -36.21 6.22 -9.22
CA ALA A 183 -37.13 5.83 -10.30
C ALA A 183 -37.33 4.30 -10.46
N ALA A 184 -36.82 3.47 -9.54
CA ALA A 184 -36.79 2.01 -9.68
C ALA A 184 -37.41 1.24 -8.50
N THR A 185 -38.54 1.71 -7.99
CA THR A 185 -39.43 0.90 -7.13
C THR A 185 -40.87 1.10 -7.60
N PRO A 186 -41.47 0.12 -8.32
CA PRO A 186 -42.92 0.07 -8.51
C PRO A 186 -43.66 -0.26 -7.21
#